data_AF-A0A2E2W7J4-F1
#
_entry.id   AF-A0A2E2W7J4-F1
#
_cell.length_a   1.000
_cell.length_b   1.000
_cell.length_c   1.000
_cell.angle_alpha   90.00
_cell.angle_beta   90.00
_cell.angle_gamma   90.00
#
_symmetry.space_group_name_H-M   'P 1'
#
loop_
_entity.id
_entity.type
_entity.pdbx_description
1 polymer ?
#
loop_
_entity_poly.entity_id
_entity_poly.type
_entity_poly.pdbx_seq_one_letter_code
_entity_poly.pdbx_strand_id
1 'polypeptide(L)'
;MKTDYISKKLTVYDPQGFKRKPWEKHEVFNLEFYANKPFVEVKISEENGFRNMSLLIDSGSSDALWLFEEQEYISESPKNYFNDFLGLGLSGNIFGKRSKIEELAIGSYSLKNVSTSFPDEEALQHIMFFKNRKGSLGGAVLKRFTVFMDYKNRKMYLKRNANFSKPFYYNMAGITLEHDGTVTVKDVQDYRTGSLNLSQSDRNNGSVTIPVSPTYSFFLAPRIVIAQLRTDSPGTEAGLMKGDEVVSVNNKAAYKYKLYELSALFSSKTGRTISMVIERNGKRLKKKIKLRKLL
;
A
#
# COMPACT_ATOMS: atom_id res chain seq x y z
N MET A 1 16.71 2.64 -16.68
CA MET A 1 15.25 2.49 -16.44
C MET A 1 14.75 3.69 -15.66
N LYS A 2 13.65 4.33 -16.07
CA LYS A 2 13.00 5.43 -15.34
C LYS A 2 11.69 4.96 -14.72
N THR A 3 11.50 5.26 -13.44
CA THR A 3 10.25 5.05 -12.70
C THR A 3 9.67 6.41 -12.30
N ASP A 4 8.49 6.72 -12.85
CA ASP A 4 7.72 7.91 -12.50
C ASP A 4 6.45 7.50 -11.76
N TYR A 5 6.47 7.69 -10.44
CA TYR A 5 5.37 7.34 -9.55
C TYR A 5 4.18 8.28 -9.64
N ILE A 6 4.35 9.50 -10.17
CA ILE A 6 3.25 10.46 -10.34
C ILE A 6 2.41 10.06 -11.54
N SER A 7 3.06 9.83 -12.68
CA SER A 7 2.38 9.38 -13.91
C SER A 7 2.13 7.86 -13.95
N LYS A 8 2.57 7.12 -12.92
CA LYS A 8 2.48 5.64 -12.84
C LYS A 8 3.12 4.96 -14.06
N LYS A 9 4.23 5.49 -14.54
CA LYS A 9 4.91 5.04 -15.77
C LYS A 9 6.29 4.47 -15.47
N LEU A 10 6.55 3.28 -16.00
CA LEU A 10 7.89 2.71 -16.12
C LEU A 10 8.36 2.92 -17.56
N THR A 11 9.60 3.38 -17.74
CA THR A 11 10.21 3.53 -19.07
C THR A 11 11.56 2.84 -19.09
N VAL A 12 11.70 1.85 -19.97
CA VAL A 12 12.96 1.16 -20.24
C VAL A 12 13.59 1.81 -21.45
N TYR A 13 14.91 2.04 -21.39
CA TYR A 13 15.66 2.70 -22.45
C TYR A 13 16.70 1.75 -22.98
N ASP A 14 16.89 1.76 -24.30
CA ASP A 14 18.03 1.12 -24.94
C ASP A 14 19.33 1.89 -24.58
N PRO A 15 20.33 1.23 -23.98
CA PRO A 15 21.61 1.84 -23.66
C PRO A 15 22.35 2.43 -24.87
N GLN A 16 22.13 1.93 -26.10
CA GLN A 16 22.85 2.34 -27.30
C GLN A 16 22.21 3.56 -27.99
N GLY A 17 20.89 3.69 -27.96
CA GLY A 17 20.15 4.77 -28.63
C GLY A 17 20.10 6.12 -27.88
N PHE A 18 20.80 6.27 -26.76
CA PHE A 18 20.50 7.30 -25.77
C PHE A 18 21.37 8.57 -25.90
N LYS A 19 20.92 9.56 -26.70
CA LYS A 19 21.69 10.79 -27.01
C LYS A 19 21.59 11.94 -26.00
N ARG A 20 20.54 12.00 -25.18
CA ARG A 20 20.33 13.05 -24.15
C ARG A 20 20.04 12.42 -22.81
N LYS A 21 20.76 12.82 -21.76
CA LYS A 21 20.58 12.30 -20.39
C LYS A 21 19.49 13.11 -19.65
N PRO A 22 18.22 12.69 -19.58
CA PRO A 22 17.14 13.44 -18.92
C PRO A 22 17.35 13.55 -17.38
N TRP A 23 18.41 12.94 -16.86
CA TRP A 23 18.77 12.93 -15.45
C TRP A 23 19.85 13.94 -15.06
N GLU A 24 20.29 14.84 -15.95
CA GLU A 24 21.33 15.85 -15.61
C GLU A 24 20.97 16.76 -14.43
N LYS A 25 19.68 16.98 -14.18
CA LYS A 25 19.18 17.76 -13.03
C LYS A 25 18.88 16.91 -11.79
N HIS A 26 19.20 15.63 -11.81
CA HIS A 26 18.96 14.71 -10.71
C HIS A 26 20.23 14.59 -9.88
N GLU A 27 20.07 14.42 -8.58
CA GLU A 27 21.19 14.08 -7.72
C GLU A 27 21.62 12.63 -7.99
N VAL A 28 22.94 12.39 -8.00
CA VAL A 28 23.54 11.14 -8.44
C VAL A 28 24.06 10.36 -7.23
N PHE A 29 23.72 9.07 -7.19
CA PHE A 29 24.13 8.15 -6.15
C PHE A 29 24.87 6.98 -6.79
N ASN A 30 26.05 6.67 -6.27
CA ASN A 30 26.74 5.44 -6.62
C ASN A 30 26.03 4.26 -5.95
N LEU A 31 25.95 3.15 -6.67
CA LEU A 31 25.33 1.92 -6.18
C LEU A 31 26.38 0.84 -6.02
N GLU A 32 26.30 0.13 -4.90
CA GLU A 32 26.99 -1.14 -4.74
C GLU A 32 26.09 -2.28 -5.19
N PHE A 33 26.69 -3.33 -5.75
CA PHE A 33 25.94 -4.50 -6.21
C PHE A 33 26.49 -5.75 -5.57
N TYR A 34 25.63 -6.45 -4.84
CA TYR A 34 25.92 -7.76 -4.27
C TYR A 34 24.91 -8.76 -4.80
N ALA A 35 25.37 -9.84 -5.45
CA ALA A 35 24.51 -10.82 -6.12
C ALA A 35 23.44 -10.17 -7.03
N ASN A 36 23.84 -9.19 -7.84
CA ASN A 36 22.98 -8.38 -8.73
C ASN A 36 21.91 -7.53 -8.04
N LYS A 37 21.98 -7.37 -6.71
CA LYS A 37 21.07 -6.53 -5.94
C LYS A 37 21.69 -5.16 -5.67
N PRO A 38 20.99 -4.04 -5.97
CA PRO A 38 21.53 -2.70 -5.80
C PRO A 38 21.39 -2.17 -4.37
N PHE A 39 22.48 -1.65 -3.82
CA PHE A 39 22.54 -1.01 -2.50
C PHE A 39 22.91 0.45 -2.63
N VAL A 40 22.38 1.29 -1.74
CA VAL A 40 22.69 2.71 -1.64
C VAL A 40 23.03 3.07 -0.20
N GLU A 41 24.08 3.86 -0.03
CA GLU A 41 24.45 4.46 1.24
C GLU A 41 23.51 5.62 1.58
N VAL A 42 22.92 5.56 2.76
CA VAL A 42 22.04 6.60 3.32
C VAL A 42 22.47 6.92 4.74
N LYS A 43 21.94 8.02 5.29
CA LYS A 43 22.12 8.40 6.69
C LYS A 43 20.78 8.32 7.41
N ILE A 44 20.77 7.65 8.55
CA ILE A 44 19.58 7.49 9.40
C ILE A 44 19.86 8.23 10.71
N SER A 45 18.90 9.03 11.17
CA SER A 45 19.02 9.76 12.44
C SER A 45 19.03 8.79 13.63
N GLU A 46 19.91 9.05 14.57
CA GLU A 46 20.01 8.42 15.89
C GLU A 46 20.05 9.51 16.97
N GLU A 47 19.96 9.13 18.25
CA GLU A 47 19.92 10.08 19.38
C GLU A 47 21.04 11.14 19.31
N ASN A 48 22.24 10.73 18.88
CA ASN A 48 23.42 11.58 18.83
C ASN A 48 23.97 11.80 17.40
N GLY A 49 23.08 11.93 16.41
CA GLY A 49 23.44 12.38 15.06
C GLY A 49 22.93 11.46 13.96
N PHE A 50 23.83 10.96 13.11
CA PHE A 50 23.47 10.12 11.97
C PHE A 50 24.38 8.92 11.85
N ARG A 51 23.78 7.77 11.59
CA ARG A 51 24.48 6.54 11.21
C ARG A 51 24.42 6.32 9.71
N ASN A 52 25.57 6.00 9.10
CA ASN A 52 25.62 5.56 7.71
C ASN A 52 25.09 4.13 7.60
N MET A 53 24.25 3.89 6.60
CA MET A 53 23.62 2.60 6.37
C MET A 53 23.56 2.23 4.89
N SER A 54 24.06 1.03 4.59
CA SER A 54 23.90 0.40 3.28
C SER A 54 22.55 -0.32 3.18
N LEU A 55 21.64 0.21 2.37
CA LEU A 55 20.29 -0.33 2.23
C LEU A 55 20.06 -0.90 0.83
N LEU A 56 19.41 -2.07 0.77
CA LEU A 56 18.90 -2.62 -0.48
C LEU A 56 17.83 -1.67 -1.06
N ILE A 57 17.94 -1.31 -2.32
CA ILE A 57 16.85 -0.62 -3.02
C ILE A 57 15.79 -1.65 -3.41
N ASP A 58 14.61 -1.56 -2.79
CA ASP A 58 13.54 -2.54 -2.95
C ASP A 58 12.23 -1.87 -3.39
N SER A 59 11.98 -1.84 -4.70
CA SER A 59 10.70 -1.35 -5.22
C SER A 59 9.52 -2.31 -4.99
N GLY A 60 9.78 -3.54 -4.55
CA GLY A 60 8.77 -4.54 -4.21
C GLY A 60 8.22 -4.38 -2.79
N SER A 61 8.99 -3.78 -1.89
CA SER A 61 8.52 -3.44 -0.54
C SER A 61 7.58 -2.24 -0.56
N SER A 62 6.39 -2.38 0.03
CA SER A 62 5.44 -1.27 0.20
C SER A 62 5.85 -0.27 1.29
N ASP A 63 6.68 -0.72 2.22
CA ASP A 63 7.13 0.07 3.36
C ASP A 63 8.17 1.12 2.94
N ALA A 64 8.53 2.00 3.86
CA ALA A 64 9.54 3.03 3.60
C ALA A 64 10.94 2.50 3.94
N LEU A 65 11.10 1.99 5.15
CA LEU A 65 12.33 1.36 5.61
C LEU A 65 12.01 0.01 6.24
N TRP A 66 12.84 -0.98 5.95
CA TRP A 66 12.92 -2.25 6.68
C TRP A 66 14.30 -2.33 7.28
N LEU A 67 14.43 -2.25 8.60
CA LEU A 67 15.72 -2.33 9.28
C LEU A 67 15.79 -3.61 10.11
N PHE A 68 16.99 -4.20 10.17
CA PHE A 68 17.20 -5.48 10.87
C PHE A 68 17.79 -5.31 12.28
N GLU A 69 18.18 -4.09 12.64
CA GLU A 69 18.62 -3.71 13.98
C GLU A 69 17.60 -2.73 14.55
N GLU A 70 17.14 -2.97 15.79
CA GLU A 70 16.08 -2.19 16.44
C GLU A 70 16.56 -1.39 17.66
N GLN A 71 17.71 -1.73 18.22
CA GLN A 71 18.19 -1.30 19.54
C GLN A 71 18.26 0.23 19.69
N GLU A 72 18.72 0.94 18.65
CA GLU A 72 18.88 2.40 18.65
C GLU A 72 17.59 3.16 18.23
N TYR A 73 16.56 2.44 17.79
CA TYR A 73 15.38 3.04 17.15
C TYR A 73 14.07 2.75 17.90
N ILE A 74 14.06 1.76 18.79
CA ILE A 74 12.89 1.32 19.54
C ILE A 74 13.08 1.63 21.02
N SER A 75 12.10 2.31 21.62
CA SER A 75 12.04 2.59 23.05
C SER A 75 10.70 2.14 23.63
N GLU A 76 10.72 1.60 24.85
CA GLU A 76 9.52 1.33 25.67
C GLU A 76 9.09 2.54 26.50
N SER A 77 9.99 3.50 26.72
CA SER A 77 9.76 4.63 27.62
C SER A 77 10.41 5.92 27.09
N PRO A 78 9.63 6.79 26.41
CA PRO A 78 8.25 6.58 26.00
C PRO A 78 8.14 5.54 24.88
N LYS A 79 7.08 4.74 24.91
CA LYS A 79 6.84 3.72 23.87
C LYS A 79 6.69 4.38 22.50
N ASN A 80 7.55 4.03 21.56
CA ASN A 80 7.58 4.62 20.21
C ASN A 80 7.27 3.62 19.08
N TYR A 81 6.71 2.46 19.40
CA TYR A 81 6.42 1.41 18.42
C TYR A 81 5.13 0.65 18.72
N PHE A 82 4.69 -0.17 17.76
CA PHE A 82 3.64 -1.16 17.94
C PHE A 82 3.95 -2.45 17.16
N ASN A 83 3.45 -3.58 17.64
CA ASN A 83 3.55 -4.86 16.94
C ASN A 83 2.56 -4.90 15.76
N ASP A 84 2.97 -5.43 14.62
CA ASP A 84 2.14 -5.46 13.42
C ASP A 84 2.48 -6.64 12.50
N PHE A 85 1.57 -6.90 11.57
CA PHE A 85 1.85 -7.69 10.39
C PHE A 85 2.62 -6.82 9.37
N LEU A 86 3.83 -7.25 9.01
CA LEU A 86 4.71 -6.50 8.12
C LEU A 86 4.53 -6.87 6.66
N GLY A 87 4.13 -8.12 6.37
CA GLY A 87 3.86 -8.57 5.01
C GLY A 87 3.96 -10.09 4.83
N LEU A 88 3.96 -10.53 3.57
CA LEU A 88 4.18 -11.91 3.19
C LEU A 88 5.58 -12.04 2.57
N GLY A 89 6.42 -12.87 3.17
CA GLY A 89 7.66 -13.36 2.59
C GLY A 89 7.45 -14.67 1.84
N LEU A 90 8.52 -15.19 1.23
CA LEU A 90 8.51 -16.49 0.57
C LEU A 90 8.20 -17.64 1.54
N SER A 91 8.58 -17.48 2.82
CA SER A 91 8.33 -18.46 3.89
C SER A 91 6.99 -18.24 4.61
N GLY A 92 6.16 -17.29 4.16
CA GLY A 92 4.86 -16.99 4.74
C GLY A 92 4.77 -15.64 5.45
N ASN A 93 3.98 -15.58 6.53
CA ASN A 93 3.68 -14.35 7.25
C ASN A 93 4.93 -13.77 7.93
N ILE A 94 5.13 -12.46 7.80
CA ILE A 94 6.19 -11.72 8.50
C ILE A 94 5.54 -10.80 9.52
N PHE A 95 5.94 -10.96 10.77
CA PHE A 95 5.56 -10.11 11.90
C PHE A 95 6.78 -9.29 12.37
N GLY A 96 6.49 -8.28 13.17
CA GLY A 96 7.50 -7.49 13.85
C GLY A 96 6.94 -6.16 14.34
N LYS A 97 7.83 -5.21 14.53
CA LYS A 97 7.49 -3.88 15.06
C LYS A 97 7.43 -2.85 13.94
N ARG A 98 6.56 -1.86 14.11
CA ARG A 98 6.58 -0.62 13.33
C ARG A 98 6.84 0.56 14.23
N SER A 99 7.68 1.46 13.74
CA SER A 99 7.99 2.74 14.37
C SER A 99 8.16 3.83 13.30
N LYS A 100 8.64 5.00 13.72
CA LYS A 100 9.03 6.10 12.86
C LYS A 100 10.43 6.57 13.22
N ILE A 101 11.29 6.65 12.22
CA ILE A 101 12.58 7.32 12.36
C ILE A 101 12.41 8.80 12.05
N GLU A 102 13.05 9.65 12.84
CA GLU A 102 12.93 11.10 12.73
C GLU A 102 13.39 11.61 11.36
N GLU A 103 14.51 11.12 10.86
CA GLU A 103 15.07 11.53 9.57
C GLU A 103 15.80 10.41 8.83
N LEU A 104 15.50 10.32 7.54
CA LEU A 104 16.29 9.62 6.53
C LEU A 104 16.91 10.67 5.60
N ALA A 105 18.23 10.76 5.62
CA ALA A 105 19.01 11.59 4.72
C ALA A 105 19.60 10.76 3.57
N ILE A 106 19.32 11.17 2.34
CA ILE A 106 19.80 10.54 1.10
C ILE A 106 20.44 11.65 0.26
N GLY A 107 21.76 11.81 0.36
CA GLY A 107 22.47 12.94 -0.24
C GLY A 107 21.96 14.27 0.33
N SER A 108 21.54 15.20 -0.52
CA SER A 108 20.95 16.49 -0.13
C SER A 108 19.48 16.42 0.29
N TYR A 109 18.88 15.23 0.24
CA TYR A 109 17.46 15.03 0.54
C TYR A 109 17.24 14.58 1.96
N SER A 110 16.36 15.31 2.67
CA SER A 110 15.91 14.98 4.02
C SER A 110 14.44 14.58 3.99
N LEU A 111 14.13 13.37 4.46
CA LEU A 111 12.78 12.85 4.63
C LEU A 111 12.52 12.67 6.12
N LYS A 112 11.46 13.30 6.64
CA LYS A 112 11.16 13.31 8.07
C LYS A 112 10.05 12.32 8.45
N ASN A 113 10.07 11.84 9.70
CA ASN A 113 9.05 10.97 10.30
C ASN A 113 8.76 9.73 9.44
N VAL A 114 9.82 9.08 9.00
CA VAL A 114 9.81 7.98 8.02
C VAL A 114 9.30 6.72 8.69
N SER A 115 8.28 6.10 8.11
CA SER A 115 7.74 4.83 8.65
C SER A 115 8.76 3.71 8.47
N THR A 116 9.04 2.99 9.55
CA THR A 116 10.06 1.95 9.57
C THR A 116 9.49 0.67 10.16
N SER A 117 9.83 -0.45 9.55
CA SER A 117 9.47 -1.79 9.98
C SER A 117 10.72 -2.53 10.45
N PHE A 118 10.59 -3.24 11.56
CA PHE A 118 11.62 -4.05 12.19
C PHE A 118 11.10 -5.49 12.29
N PRO A 119 11.45 -6.37 11.33
CA PRO A 119 10.99 -7.75 11.34
C PRO A 119 11.54 -8.53 12.53
N ASP A 120 10.75 -9.47 13.05
CA ASP A 120 11.20 -10.40 14.09
C ASP A 120 12.36 -11.27 13.60
N GLU A 121 13.23 -11.72 14.52
CA GLU A 121 14.43 -12.49 14.19
C GLU A 121 14.14 -13.75 13.36
N GLU A 122 13.01 -14.43 13.63
CA GLU A 122 12.55 -15.59 12.87
C GLU A 122 12.40 -15.28 11.37
N ALA A 123 11.85 -14.11 11.05
CA ALA A 123 11.70 -13.67 9.66
C ALA A 123 13.05 -13.38 8.98
N LEU A 124 14.09 -13.04 9.77
CA LEU A 124 15.42 -12.73 9.26
C LEU A 124 16.24 -13.97 8.91
N GLN A 125 15.96 -15.13 9.52
CA GLN A 125 16.70 -16.38 9.28
C GLN A 125 16.74 -16.76 7.79
N HIS A 126 15.67 -16.48 7.04
CA HIS A 126 15.58 -16.72 5.59
C HIS A 126 16.10 -15.57 4.72
N ILE A 127 16.36 -14.39 5.29
CA ILE A 127 16.74 -13.16 4.57
C ILE A 127 18.27 -12.93 4.60
N MET A 128 18.97 -13.51 5.59
CA MET A 128 20.39 -13.28 5.90
C MET A 128 21.43 -13.89 4.93
N PHE A 129 21.06 -14.22 3.69
CA PHE A 129 22.02 -14.68 2.66
C PHE A 129 23.13 -13.65 2.32
N PHE A 130 23.06 -12.42 2.86
CA PHE A 130 24.14 -11.43 2.78
C PHE A 130 24.44 -10.88 4.18
N LYS A 131 25.56 -11.30 4.79
CA LYS A 131 25.95 -10.98 6.18
C LYS A 131 26.01 -9.47 6.50
N ASN A 132 26.11 -8.60 5.50
CA ASN A 132 26.22 -7.15 5.68
C ASN A 132 24.95 -6.36 5.31
N ARG A 133 23.82 -7.00 4.99
CA ARG A 133 22.57 -6.26 4.70
C ARG A 133 22.01 -5.74 6.01
N LYS A 134 21.92 -4.41 6.15
CA LYS A 134 21.33 -3.75 7.33
C LYS A 134 19.84 -3.45 7.19
N GLY A 135 19.30 -3.61 5.98
CA GLY A 135 17.89 -3.39 5.72
C GLY A 135 17.55 -3.19 4.25
N SER A 136 16.45 -2.47 4.02
CA SER A 136 15.95 -2.10 2.70
C SER A 136 15.31 -0.71 2.70
N LEU A 137 15.47 0.00 1.60
CA LEU A 137 14.77 1.23 1.26
C LEU A 137 13.64 0.89 0.27
N GLY A 138 12.41 1.06 0.73
CA GLY A 138 11.21 0.57 0.05
C GLY A 138 10.49 1.61 -0.83
N GLY A 139 9.40 1.15 -1.44
CA GLY A 139 8.56 1.92 -2.35
C GLY A 139 7.96 3.19 -1.74
N ALA A 140 7.73 3.25 -0.42
CA ALA A 140 7.21 4.46 0.20
C ALA A 140 8.24 5.61 0.23
N VAL A 141 9.54 5.31 0.20
CA VAL A 141 10.62 6.29 -0.02
C VAL A 141 10.81 6.55 -1.52
N LEU A 142 10.90 5.49 -2.34
CA LEU A 142 11.14 5.65 -3.78
C LEU A 142 10.08 6.51 -4.48
N LYS A 143 8.82 6.40 -4.07
CA LYS A 143 7.71 7.19 -4.65
C LYS A 143 7.80 8.70 -4.40
N ARG A 144 8.70 9.14 -3.52
CA ARG A 144 9.01 10.56 -3.26
C ARG A 144 9.82 11.20 -4.39
N PHE A 145 10.36 10.37 -5.29
CA PHE A 145 11.24 10.78 -6.37
C PHE A 145 10.75 10.29 -7.74
N THR A 146 11.20 10.96 -8.79
CA THR A 146 11.42 10.32 -10.09
C THR A 146 12.76 9.60 -9.99
N VAL A 147 12.76 8.29 -10.23
CA VAL A 147 13.93 7.43 -10.05
C VAL A 147 14.46 7.03 -11.43
N PHE A 148 15.76 7.19 -11.66
CA PHE A 148 16.45 6.59 -12.81
C PHE A 148 17.50 5.61 -12.32
N MET A 149 17.36 4.35 -12.70
CA MET A 149 18.35 3.30 -12.44
C MET A 149 19.20 3.09 -13.70
N ASP A 150 20.50 3.35 -13.57
CA ASP A 150 21.52 3.05 -14.56
C ASP A 150 22.36 1.86 -14.06
N TYR A 151 21.88 0.65 -14.37
CA TYR A 151 22.53 -0.58 -13.95
C TYR A 151 23.93 -0.74 -14.54
N LYS A 152 24.14 -0.32 -15.80
CA LYS A 152 25.44 -0.43 -16.48
C LYS A 152 26.51 0.39 -15.77
N ASN A 153 26.17 1.63 -15.43
CA ASN A 153 27.10 2.54 -14.75
C ASN A 153 27.02 2.48 -13.23
N ARG A 154 26.22 1.55 -12.67
CA ARG A 154 26.00 1.37 -11.23
C ARG A 154 25.59 2.68 -10.53
N LYS A 155 24.64 3.40 -11.12
CA LYS A 155 24.17 4.69 -10.62
C LYS A 155 22.66 4.72 -10.45
N MET A 156 22.22 5.44 -9.43
CA MET A 156 20.84 5.86 -9.26
C MET A 156 20.79 7.38 -9.34
N TYR A 157 19.77 7.90 -10.01
CA TYR A 157 19.51 9.32 -10.08
C TYR A 157 18.14 9.61 -9.49
N LEU A 158 18.09 10.56 -8.55
CA LEU A 158 16.86 10.94 -7.87
C LEU A 158 16.54 12.40 -8.13
N LYS A 159 15.26 12.67 -8.41
CA LYS A 159 14.70 14.02 -8.44
C LYS A 159 13.40 14.05 -7.66
N ARG A 160 13.28 14.96 -6.71
CA ARG A 160 12.05 15.15 -5.92
C ARG A 160 10.84 15.31 -6.84
N ASN A 161 9.73 14.66 -6.51
CA ASN A 161 8.46 14.82 -7.21
C ASN A 161 7.39 15.41 -6.27
N ALA A 162 6.14 15.54 -6.75
CA ALA A 162 5.04 16.11 -5.95
C ALA A 162 4.65 15.30 -4.69
N ASN A 163 5.19 14.09 -4.50
CA ASN A 163 5.00 13.29 -3.29
C ASN A 163 6.08 13.52 -2.23
N PHE A 164 7.13 14.31 -2.50
CA PHE A 164 8.31 14.41 -1.63
C PHE A 164 7.97 14.81 -0.20
N SER A 165 7.13 15.83 -0.03
CA SER A 165 6.69 16.34 1.28
C SER A 165 5.52 15.58 1.90
N LYS A 166 5.00 14.53 1.23
CA LYS A 166 3.84 13.80 1.77
C LYS A 166 4.26 12.95 2.98
N PRO A 167 3.45 12.93 4.05
CA PRO A 167 3.74 12.14 5.24
C PRO A 167 3.84 10.64 4.94
N PHE A 168 4.55 9.94 5.82
CA PHE A 168 4.57 8.48 5.87
C PHE A 168 3.48 7.99 6.80
N TYR A 169 2.39 7.48 6.23
CA TYR A 169 1.33 6.81 6.98
C TYR A 169 1.57 5.30 6.99
N TYR A 170 1.35 4.68 8.14
CA TYR A 170 1.18 3.24 8.29
C TYR A 170 -0.31 2.89 8.21
N ASN A 171 -0.63 1.60 8.21
CA ASN A 171 -2.00 1.10 8.28
C ASN A 171 -2.65 1.49 9.62
N MET A 172 -3.52 2.50 9.62
CA MET A 172 -4.19 2.97 10.83
C MET A 172 -5.36 2.08 11.25
N ALA A 173 -5.94 1.33 10.31
CA ALA A 173 -7.04 0.44 10.61
C ALA A 173 -6.57 -0.88 11.25
N GLY A 174 -5.32 -1.28 11.00
CA GLY A 174 -4.80 -2.59 11.40
C GLY A 174 -5.38 -3.75 10.57
N ILE A 175 -5.90 -3.47 9.37
CA ILE A 175 -6.56 -4.47 8.50
C ILE A 175 -5.68 -4.73 7.29
N THR A 176 -5.27 -5.98 7.10
CA THR A 176 -4.62 -6.44 5.87
C THR A 176 -5.61 -7.24 5.05
N LEU A 177 -5.71 -6.89 3.77
CA LEU A 177 -6.60 -7.55 2.82
C LEU A 177 -5.78 -8.37 1.82
N GLU A 178 -6.37 -9.46 1.33
CA GLU A 178 -5.82 -10.25 0.23
C GLU A 178 -6.91 -10.67 -0.75
N HIS A 179 -6.47 -11.13 -1.92
CA HIS A 179 -7.34 -11.81 -2.85
C HIS A 179 -7.39 -13.30 -2.52
N ASP A 180 -8.59 -13.85 -2.33
CA ASP A 180 -8.81 -15.25 -1.96
C ASP A 180 -9.83 -15.89 -2.90
N GLY A 181 -9.41 -16.09 -4.15
CA GLY A 181 -10.22 -16.68 -5.21
C GLY A 181 -11.17 -15.69 -5.90
N THR A 182 -12.34 -16.20 -6.32
CA THR A 182 -13.35 -15.42 -7.03
C THR A 182 -14.74 -15.64 -6.46
N VAL A 183 -15.60 -14.65 -6.63
CA VAL A 183 -17.03 -14.69 -6.28
C VAL A 183 -17.87 -14.40 -7.51
N THR A 184 -19.01 -15.06 -7.63
CA THR A 184 -19.99 -14.75 -8.68
C THR A 184 -20.77 -13.50 -8.27
N VAL A 185 -20.68 -12.46 -9.09
CA VAL A 185 -21.40 -11.21 -8.91
C VAL A 185 -22.58 -11.16 -9.87
N LYS A 186 -23.76 -10.88 -9.32
CA LYS A 186 -24.97 -10.53 -10.07
C LYS A 186 -25.11 -9.02 -10.09
N ASP A 187 -25.01 -8.40 -11.26
CA ASP A 187 -25.15 -6.96 -11.46
C ASP A 187 -26.39 -6.64 -12.32
N VAL A 188 -26.99 -5.47 -12.13
CA VAL A 188 -28.16 -5.01 -12.91
C VAL A 188 -27.66 -4.07 -13.99
N GLN A 189 -27.82 -4.46 -15.25
CA GLN A 189 -27.16 -3.75 -16.35
C GLN A 189 -27.93 -2.52 -16.83
N ASP A 190 -29.25 -2.45 -16.63
CA ASP A 190 -30.09 -1.24 -16.75
C ASP A 190 -31.55 -1.58 -16.41
N TYR A 191 -32.31 -0.58 -15.94
CA TYR A 191 -33.76 -0.61 -16.05
C TYR A 191 -34.10 -0.19 -17.48
N ARG A 192 -34.25 -1.15 -18.40
CA ARG A 192 -34.88 -0.81 -19.67
C ARG A 192 -36.31 -0.39 -19.36
N THR A 193 -36.57 0.91 -19.23
CA THR A 193 -37.91 1.44 -19.40
C THR A 193 -38.26 1.21 -20.85
N GLY A 194 -39.07 0.18 -21.12
CA GLY A 194 -39.72 0.06 -22.42
C GLY A 194 -40.36 1.41 -22.76
N SER A 195 -40.30 1.82 -24.03
CA SER A 195 -40.94 3.04 -24.51
C SER A 195 -42.34 3.19 -23.91
N LEU A 196 -42.64 4.34 -23.32
CA LEU A 196 -43.95 4.66 -22.76
C LEU A 196 -44.99 4.59 -23.87
N ASN A 197 -45.70 3.47 -23.97
CA ASN A 197 -46.88 3.38 -24.81
C ASN A 197 -48.06 3.94 -24.00
N LEU A 198 -48.36 5.23 -24.20
CA LEU A 198 -49.63 5.79 -23.76
C LEU A 198 -50.74 5.24 -24.67
N SER A 199 -51.38 4.15 -24.25
CA SER A 199 -52.64 3.74 -24.87
C SER A 199 -53.71 4.77 -24.48
N GLN A 200 -54.04 5.65 -25.42
CA GLN A 200 -55.11 6.63 -25.28
C GLN A 200 -56.46 5.90 -25.46
N SER A 201 -56.92 5.20 -24.43
CA SER A 201 -58.27 4.64 -24.40
C SER A 201 -58.93 4.95 -23.07
N ASP A 202 -59.91 5.85 -23.17
CA ASP A 202 -61.03 6.15 -22.28
C ASP A 202 -60.80 6.81 -20.91
N ARG A 203 -61.44 7.97 -20.83
CA ARG A 203 -61.63 8.82 -19.66
C ARG A 203 -62.37 8.03 -18.57
N ASN A 204 -61.66 7.55 -17.55
CA ASN A 204 -61.97 7.79 -16.11
C ASN A 204 -61.16 6.98 -15.09
N ASN A 205 -60.16 6.18 -15.49
CA ASN A 205 -59.18 5.66 -14.51
C ASN A 205 -57.87 5.25 -15.23
N GLY A 206 -57.03 6.22 -15.55
CA GLY A 206 -55.80 5.99 -16.31
C GLY A 206 -54.68 5.41 -15.44
N SER A 207 -54.58 4.08 -15.34
CA SER A 207 -53.40 3.43 -14.76
C SER A 207 -52.26 3.41 -15.78
N VAL A 208 -51.13 4.03 -15.45
CA VAL A 208 -49.91 3.94 -16.25
C VAL A 208 -49.15 2.70 -15.79
N THR A 209 -49.10 1.66 -16.64
CA THR A 209 -48.31 0.46 -16.37
C THR A 209 -46.94 0.61 -17.00
N ILE A 210 -45.89 0.69 -16.17
CA ILE A 210 -44.49 0.71 -16.62
C ILE A 210 -43.91 -0.69 -16.41
N PRO A 211 -43.79 -1.54 -17.44
CA PRO A 211 -43.13 -2.83 -17.30
C PRO A 211 -41.64 -2.60 -17.08
N VAL A 212 -41.15 -3.00 -15.89
CA VAL A 212 -39.73 -2.97 -15.55
C VAL A 212 -39.19 -4.39 -15.63
N SER A 213 -38.37 -4.68 -16.65
CA SER A 213 -37.69 -5.96 -16.80
C SER A 213 -36.19 -5.78 -16.53
N PRO A 214 -35.70 -6.05 -15.31
CA PRO A 214 -34.27 -5.90 -15.01
C PRO A 214 -33.47 -6.95 -15.79
N THR A 215 -32.47 -6.51 -16.54
CA THR A 215 -31.49 -7.41 -17.14
C THR A 215 -30.34 -7.62 -16.17
N TYR A 216 -30.05 -8.89 -15.85
CA TYR A 216 -28.95 -9.24 -14.95
C TYR A 216 -27.74 -9.74 -15.73
N SER A 217 -26.57 -9.26 -15.34
CA SER A 217 -25.28 -9.80 -15.77
C SER A 217 -24.66 -10.60 -14.63
N PHE A 218 -24.06 -11.74 -14.96
CA PHE A 218 -23.31 -12.58 -14.01
C PHE A 218 -21.86 -12.64 -14.46
N PHE A 219 -20.94 -12.32 -13.56
CA PHE A 219 -19.50 -12.41 -13.83
C PHE A 219 -18.72 -12.82 -12.59
N LEU A 220 -17.54 -13.40 -12.80
CA LEU A 220 -16.61 -13.70 -11.72
C LEU A 220 -15.80 -12.45 -11.38
N ALA A 221 -15.74 -12.13 -10.09
CA ALA A 221 -14.99 -11.00 -9.57
C ALA A 221 -13.99 -11.47 -8.50
N PRO A 222 -12.86 -10.76 -8.30
CA PRO A 222 -11.91 -11.12 -7.24
C PRO A 222 -12.58 -11.08 -5.87
N ARG A 223 -12.45 -12.17 -5.13
CA ARG A 223 -12.89 -12.25 -3.74
C ARG A 223 -11.84 -11.59 -2.85
N ILE A 224 -12.25 -10.72 -1.94
CA ILE A 224 -11.35 -9.96 -1.06
C ILE A 224 -11.68 -10.31 0.37
N VAL A 225 -10.68 -10.73 1.14
CA VAL A 225 -10.85 -11.15 2.54
C VAL A 225 -9.89 -10.43 3.47
N ILE A 226 -10.24 -10.38 4.75
CA ILE A 226 -9.32 -9.95 5.81
C ILE A 226 -8.32 -11.08 6.08
N ALA A 227 -7.10 -10.91 5.56
CA ALA A 227 -5.99 -11.86 5.71
C ALA A 227 -5.40 -11.82 7.13
N GLN A 228 -5.20 -10.60 7.64
CA GLN A 228 -4.61 -10.35 8.95
C GLN A 228 -5.28 -9.13 9.59
N LEU A 229 -5.34 -9.18 10.91
CA LEU A 229 -5.94 -8.13 11.73
C LEU A 229 -5.05 -7.90 12.95
N ARG A 230 -4.47 -6.69 13.05
CA ARG A 230 -3.62 -6.30 14.17
C ARG A 230 -4.45 -6.20 15.45
N THR A 231 -3.93 -6.71 16.56
CA THR A 231 -4.53 -6.52 17.89
C THR A 231 -4.61 -5.04 18.26
N ASP A 232 -5.56 -4.68 19.12
CA ASP A 232 -5.76 -3.30 19.63
C ASP A 232 -5.85 -2.24 18.53
N SER A 233 -6.48 -2.59 17.40
CA SER A 233 -6.63 -1.73 16.24
C SER A 233 -8.08 -1.27 16.06
N PRO A 234 -8.31 -0.17 15.32
CA PRO A 234 -9.67 0.23 14.95
C PRO A 234 -10.47 -0.88 14.22
N GLY A 235 -9.78 -1.77 13.49
CA GLY A 235 -10.41 -2.92 12.86
C GLY A 235 -10.93 -3.95 13.87
N THR A 236 -10.14 -4.32 14.88
CA THR A 236 -10.58 -5.23 15.94
C THR A 236 -11.70 -4.63 16.77
N GLU A 237 -11.63 -3.34 17.09
CA GLU A 237 -12.67 -2.62 17.85
C GLU A 237 -14.00 -2.54 17.09
N ALA A 238 -13.96 -2.47 15.76
CA ALA A 238 -15.16 -2.57 14.93
C ALA A 238 -15.75 -4.00 14.92
N GLY A 239 -15.10 -4.98 15.54
CA GLY A 239 -15.51 -6.39 15.58
C GLY A 239 -15.29 -7.13 14.26
N LEU A 240 -14.31 -6.69 13.46
CA LEU A 240 -13.82 -7.45 12.31
C LEU A 240 -13.01 -8.66 12.78
N MET A 241 -12.93 -9.68 11.92
CA MET A 241 -12.21 -10.91 12.17
C MET A 241 -11.46 -11.33 10.91
N LYS A 242 -10.36 -12.07 11.09
CA LYS A 242 -9.68 -12.75 9.99
C LYS A 242 -10.67 -13.70 9.28
N GLY A 243 -10.61 -13.71 7.96
CA GLY A 243 -11.52 -14.50 7.10
C GLY A 243 -12.83 -13.81 6.72
N ASP A 244 -13.13 -12.62 7.28
CA ASP A 244 -14.27 -11.83 6.82
C ASP A 244 -14.11 -11.47 5.34
N GLU A 245 -15.14 -11.75 4.55
CA GLU A 245 -15.19 -11.32 3.15
C GLU A 245 -15.62 -9.85 3.08
N VAL A 246 -14.84 -9.02 2.38
CA VAL A 246 -15.16 -7.61 2.18
C VAL A 246 -16.04 -7.46 0.94
N VAL A 247 -17.31 -7.12 1.16
CA VAL A 247 -18.30 -6.96 0.08
C VAL A 247 -18.26 -5.53 -0.48
N SER A 248 -18.19 -4.53 0.38
CA SER A 248 -18.08 -3.13 -0.04
C SER A 248 -17.31 -2.26 0.94
N VAL A 249 -16.70 -1.19 0.42
CA VAL A 249 -16.00 -0.16 1.19
C VAL A 249 -16.49 1.21 0.72
N ASN A 250 -16.92 2.07 1.64
CA ASN A 250 -17.48 3.39 1.37
C ASN A 250 -18.57 3.39 0.28
N ASN A 251 -19.51 2.45 0.39
CA ASN A 251 -20.63 2.23 -0.54
C ASN A 251 -20.24 1.83 -1.97
N LYS A 252 -18.96 1.56 -2.24
CA LYS A 252 -18.50 0.99 -3.51
C LYS A 252 -18.14 -0.48 -3.30
N ALA A 253 -18.59 -1.35 -4.20
CA ALA A 253 -18.31 -2.78 -4.13
C ALA A 253 -16.79 -3.04 -4.12
N ALA A 254 -16.34 -3.99 -3.30
CA ALA A 254 -14.92 -4.22 -3.05
C ALA A 254 -14.18 -4.63 -4.33
N TYR A 255 -14.81 -5.47 -5.17
CA TYR A 255 -14.24 -5.90 -6.45
C TYR A 255 -13.99 -4.76 -7.46
N LYS A 256 -14.62 -3.59 -7.27
CA LYS A 256 -14.39 -2.40 -8.11
C LYS A 256 -13.14 -1.62 -7.67
N TYR A 257 -12.45 -2.05 -6.62
CA TYR A 257 -11.17 -1.50 -6.19
C TYR A 257 -10.03 -2.43 -6.59
N LYS A 258 -8.87 -1.83 -6.89
CA LYS A 258 -7.61 -2.58 -6.86
C LYS A 258 -7.19 -2.76 -5.40
N LEU A 259 -6.53 -3.87 -5.06
CA LEU A 259 -6.14 -4.15 -3.67
C LEU A 259 -5.34 -3.01 -3.04
N TYR A 260 -4.39 -2.43 -3.78
CA TYR A 260 -3.58 -1.30 -3.30
C TYR A 260 -4.42 -0.05 -2.97
N GLU A 261 -5.58 0.13 -3.63
CA GLU A 261 -6.48 1.25 -3.37
C GLU A 261 -7.17 1.08 -2.03
N LEU A 262 -7.57 -0.15 -1.69
CA LEU A 262 -8.13 -0.49 -0.39
C LEU A 262 -7.08 -0.30 0.71
N SER A 263 -5.87 -0.82 0.52
CA SER A 263 -4.77 -0.61 1.48
C SER A 263 -4.49 0.88 1.70
N ALA A 264 -4.52 1.69 0.63
CA ALA A 264 -4.33 3.13 0.74
C ALA A 264 -5.45 3.86 1.50
N LEU A 265 -6.67 3.32 1.55
CA LEU A 265 -7.74 3.86 2.40
C LEU A 265 -7.37 3.73 3.88
N PHE A 266 -6.82 2.58 4.29
CA PHE A 266 -6.43 2.32 5.67
C PHE A 266 -5.17 3.09 6.11
N SER A 267 -4.29 3.42 5.16
CA SER A 267 -3.10 4.25 5.38
C SER A 267 -3.33 5.73 5.05
N SER A 268 -4.51 6.25 5.37
CA SER A 268 -4.86 7.66 5.14
C SER A 268 -4.84 8.50 6.42
N LYS A 269 -5.30 9.76 6.35
CA LYS A 269 -5.27 10.68 7.49
C LYS A 269 -6.07 10.13 8.69
N THR A 270 -5.54 10.37 9.88
CA THR A 270 -6.23 10.09 11.14
C THR A 270 -7.60 10.77 11.21
N GLY A 271 -8.55 10.15 11.91
CA GLY A 271 -9.92 10.63 12.08
C GLY A 271 -10.87 10.29 10.92
N ARG A 272 -10.35 9.85 9.75
CA ARG A 272 -11.19 9.40 8.65
C ARG A 272 -12.01 8.18 9.08
N THR A 273 -13.30 8.18 8.76
CA THR A 273 -14.16 7.02 8.97
C THR A 273 -14.27 6.22 7.67
N ILE A 274 -14.08 4.90 7.76
CA ILE A 274 -14.28 3.95 6.67
C ILE A 274 -15.49 3.11 7.01
N SER A 275 -16.47 3.06 6.11
CA SER A 275 -17.61 2.16 6.22
C SER A 275 -17.32 0.92 5.39
N MET A 276 -17.45 -0.26 5.99
CA MET A 276 -17.31 -1.54 5.31
C MET A 276 -18.60 -2.35 5.46
N VAL A 277 -18.94 -3.12 4.44
CA VAL A 277 -19.88 -4.23 4.55
C VAL A 277 -19.07 -5.49 4.37
N ILE A 278 -19.11 -6.36 5.37
CA ILE A 278 -18.49 -7.68 5.32
C ILE A 278 -19.55 -8.76 5.24
N GLU A 279 -19.16 -9.94 4.80
CA GLU A 279 -19.95 -11.17 4.89
C GLU A 279 -19.22 -12.17 5.79
N ARG A 280 -19.92 -12.66 6.82
CA ARG A 280 -19.44 -13.64 7.79
C ARG A 280 -20.51 -14.70 7.98
N ASN A 281 -20.20 -15.97 7.68
CA ASN A 281 -21.13 -17.09 7.81
C ASN A 281 -22.48 -16.83 7.09
N GLY A 282 -22.43 -16.27 5.87
CA GLY A 282 -23.61 -15.92 5.07
C GLY A 282 -24.40 -14.70 5.55
N LYS A 283 -23.98 -14.02 6.64
CA LYS A 283 -24.62 -12.80 7.15
C LYS A 283 -23.81 -11.58 6.78
N ARG A 284 -24.49 -10.56 6.27
CA ARG A 284 -23.88 -9.26 5.97
C ARG A 284 -23.89 -8.34 7.18
N LEU A 285 -22.72 -7.83 7.54
CA LEU A 285 -22.54 -6.95 8.69
C LEU A 285 -21.94 -5.62 8.22
N LYS A 286 -22.57 -4.51 8.60
CA LYS A 286 -22.04 -3.18 8.34
C LYS A 286 -21.14 -2.76 9.51
N LYS A 287 -19.90 -2.40 9.21
CA LYS A 287 -18.89 -1.96 10.18
C LYS A 287 -18.42 -0.56 9.84
N LYS A 288 -18.18 0.27 10.86
CA LYS A 288 -17.57 1.60 10.71
C LYS A 288 -16.28 1.61 11.51
N ILE A 289 -15.20 2.04 10.86
CA ILE A 289 -13.85 2.07 11.44
C ILE A 289 -13.39 3.52 11.42
N LYS A 290 -13.07 4.07 12.57
CA LYS A 290 -12.46 5.39 12.67
C LYS A 290 -10.95 5.23 12.76
N LEU A 291 -10.23 5.72 11.75
CA LEU A 291 -8.77 5.62 11.73
C LEU A 291 -8.17 6.42 12.88
N ARG A 292 -7.21 5.82 13.59
CA ARG A 292 -6.43 6.50 14.63
C ARG A 292 -4.94 6.24 14.44
N LYS A 293 -4.13 7.19 14.91
CA LYS A 293 -2.69 6.98 15.05
C LYS A 293 -2.41 6.12 16.28
N LEU A 294 -1.37 5.31 16.20
CA LEU A 294 -0.73 4.67 17.34
C LEU A 294 0.58 5.37 17.75
N LEU A 295 1.18 6.09 16.79
CA LEU A 295 2.38 6.94 16.88
C LEU A 295 2.09 8.27 16.17
#